data_AF-A0A536FS40-F1
#
_entry.id   AF-A0A536FS40-F1
#
_cell.length_a   1.000
_cell.length_b   1.000
_cell.length_c   1.000
_cell.angle_alpha   90.00
_cell.angle_beta   90.00
_cell.angle_gamma   90.00
#
_symmetry.space_group_name_H-M   'P 1'
#
loop_
_entity.id
_entity.type
_entity.pdbx_description
1 polymer ?
#
loop_
_entity_poly.entity_id
_entity_poly.type
_entity_poly.pdbx_seq_one_letter_code
_entity_poly.pdbx_strand_id
1 'polypeptide(L)' 'DAELRALGHDLRTPLAVINGYAQLLSSNELSPEQRERACALILEKCEELNAVIRRLLEPTGSELEVRVAIGQTA' A
#
# COMPACT_ATOMS: atom_id res chain seq x y z
N ASP A 1 -14.36 2.87 -15.39
CA ASP A 1 -13.26 1.90 -15.37
C ASP A 1 -13.40 0.84 -14.29
N ALA A 2 -13.39 -0.43 -14.69
CA ALA A 2 -13.39 -1.56 -13.75
C ALA A 2 -12.09 -1.61 -12.92
N GLU A 3 -10.97 -1.19 -13.50
CA GLU A 3 -9.66 -1.10 -12.85
C GLU A 3 -9.65 -0.10 -11.70
N LEU A 4 -10.20 1.11 -11.91
CA LEU A 4 -10.32 2.11 -10.85
C LEU A 4 -11.21 1.63 -9.70
N ARG A 5 -12.26 0.84 -10.00
CA ARG A 5 -13.10 0.19 -8.97
C ARG A 5 -12.34 -0.88 -8.20
N ALA A 6 -11.51 -1.68 -8.88
CA ALA A 6 -10.67 -2.69 -8.26
C ALA A 6 -9.64 -2.04 -7.31
N LEU A 7 -8.93 -1.00 -7.76
CA LEU A 7 -8.02 -0.21 -6.91
C LEU A 7 -8.73 0.40 -5.71
N GLY A 8 -9.96 0.91 -5.90
CA GLY A 8 -10.78 1.39 -4.79
C GLY A 8 -11.17 0.30 -3.78
N HIS A 9 -11.37 -0.94 -4.21
CA HIS A 9 -11.55 -2.08 -3.30
C HIS A 9 -10.25 -2.42 -2.58
N ASP A 10 -9.13 -2.51 -3.31
CA ASP A 10 -7.81 -2.80 -2.78
C ASP A 10 -7.38 -1.79 -1.71
N LEU A 11 -7.74 -0.51 -1.85
CA LEU A 11 -7.47 0.53 -0.84
C LEU A 11 -8.32 0.38 0.43
N ARG A 12 -9.60 -0.04 0.30
CA ARG A 12 -10.51 -0.14 1.45
C ARG A 12 -10.11 -1.23 2.42
N THR A 13 -9.56 -2.33 1.93
CA THR A 13 -9.17 -3.49 2.75
C THR A 13 -8.13 -3.13 3.83
N PRO A 14 -6.93 -2.62 3.50
CA PRO A 14 -5.95 -2.23 4.51
C PRO A 14 -6.46 -1.07 5.38
N LEU A 15 -7.22 -0.12 4.81
CA LEU A 15 -7.80 0.99 5.57
C LEU A 15 -8.78 0.52 6.66
N ALA A 16 -9.63 -0.47 6.36
CA ALA A 16 -10.56 -1.05 7.33
C ALA A 16 -9.81 -1.70 8.49
N VAL A 17 -8.72 -2.41 8.20
CA VAL A 17 -7.87 -3.05 9.22
C VAL A 17 -7.17 -2.00 10.09
N ILE A 18 -6.57 -0.97 9.48
CA ILE A 18 -5.94 0.15 10.21
C ILE A 18 -6.94 0.79 11.18
N ASN A 19 -8.14 1.11 10.70
CA ASN A 19 -9.18 1.72 11.52
C ASN A 19 -9.63 0.81 12.67
N GLY A 20 -9.78 -0.49 12.43
CA GLY A 20 -10.16 -1.45 13.46
C GLY A 20 -9.13 -1.52 14.59
N TYR A 21 -7.84 -1.64 14.25
CA TYR A 21 -6.77 -1.67 15.25
C TYR A 21 -6.59 -0.31 15.95
N ALA A 22 -6.74 0.81 15.23
CA ALA A 22 -6.70 2.13 15.86
C ALA A 22 -7.82 2.31 16.90
N GLN A 23 -9.03 1.81 16.62
CA GLN A 23 -10.13 1.81 17.58
C GLN A 23 -9.81 0.94 18.82
N LEU A 24 -9.28 -0.27 18.63
CA LEU A 24 -8.86 -1.13 19.75
C LEU A 24 -7.72 -0.51 20.58
N LEU A 25 -6.77 0.17 19.94
CA LEU A 25 -5.72 0.90 20.65
C LEU A 25 -6.31 2.04 21.49
N SER A 26 -7.34 2.71 20.97
CA SER A 26 -8.03 3.82 21.65
C SER A 26 -8.93 3.38 22.81
N SER A 27 -9.46 2.14 22.79
CA SER A 27 -10.31 1.61 23.87
C SER A 27 -9.54 1.33 25.17
N ASN A 28 -8.20 1.26 25.09
CA ASN A 28 -7.31 0.97 26.19
C ASN A 28 -7.50 -0.41 26.84
N GLU A 29 -8.17 -1.34 26.15
CA GLU A 29 -8.46 -2.70 26.62
C GLU A 29 -7.36 -3.72 26.27
N LEU A 30 -6.37 -3.32 25.47
CA LEU A 30 -5.29 -4.19 25.01
C LEU A 30 -4.15 -4.30 26.03
N SER A 31 -3.67 -5.54 26.24
CA SER A 31 -2.40 -5.81 26.92
C SER A 31 -1.23 -5.17 26.16
N PRO A 32 -0.06 -4.98 26.81
CA PRO A 32 1.13 -4.47 26.13
C PRO A 32 1.50 -5.24 24.85
N GLU A 33 1.45 -6.58 24.90
CA GLU A 33 1.78 -7.45 23.77
C GLU A 33 0.75 -7.34 22.64
N GLN A 34 -0.54 -7.21 22.98
CA GLN A 34 -1.59 -6.97 22.00
C GLN A 34 -1.45 -5.60 21.34
N ARG A 35 -1.03 -4.60 22.11
CA ARG A 35 -0.78 -3.23 21.64
C ARG A 35 0.38 -3.19 20.65
N GLU A 36 1.47 -3.88 20.94
CA GLU A 36 2.62 -4.03 20.05
C GLU A 36 2.22 -4.71 18.73
N ARG A 37 1.47 -5.82 18.80
CA ARG A 37 0.94 -6.52 17.61
C ARG A 37 0.00 -5.63 16.79
N ALA A 38 -0.89 -4.90 17.44
CA ALA A 38 -1.80 -3.96 16.76
C ALA A 38 -1.03 -2.87 16.03
N CYS A 39 0.01 -2.30 16.65
CA CYS A 39 0.90 -1.33 15.99
C CYS A 39 1.63 -1.93 14.79
N ALA A 40 2.19 -3.15 14.92
CA ALA A 40 2.87 -3.83 13.82
C ALA A 40 1.93 -4.08 12.63
N LEU A 41 0.70 -4.53 12.89
CA LEU A 41 -0.32 -4.74 11.86
C LEU A 41 -0.75 -3.44 11.18
N ILE A 42 -0.89 -2.35 11.93
CA ILE A 42 -1.18 -1.03 11.34
C ILE A 42 -0.07 -0.61 10.38
N LEU A 43 1.20 -0.78 10.77
CA LEU A 43 2.35 -0.43 9.92
C LEU A 43 2.36 -1.28 8.63
N GLU A 44 2.17 -2.59 8.74
CA GLU A 44 2.06 -3.51 7.59
C GLU A 44 0.95 -3.06 6.63
N LYS A 45 -0.23 -2.69 7.15
CA LYS A 45 -1.34 -2.24 6.30
C LYS A 45 -1.13 -0.87 5.70
N CYS A 46 -0.38 0.02 6.36
CA CYS A 46 0.06 1.27 5.76
C CYS A 46 1.01 1.03 4.57
N GLU A 47 1.90 0.03 4.66
CA GLU A 47 2.78 -0.36 3.55
C GLU A 47 1.98 -0.93 2.37
N GLU A 48 1.01 -1.81 2.62
CA GLU A 48 0.10 -2.33 1.60
C GLU A 48 -0.69 -1.19 0.91
N LEU A 49 -1.23 -0.26 1.70
CA LEU A 49 -1.98 0.88 1.18
C LEU A 49 -1.10 1.76 0.29
N ASN A 50 0.16 2.01 0.70
CA ASN A 50 1.13 2.72 -0.13
C ASN A 50 1.46 1.96 -1.43
N ALA A 51 1.54 0.63 -1.41
CA ALA A 51 1.76 -0.16 -2.63
C ALA A 51 0.59 -0.02 -3.62
N VAL A 52 -0.65 -0.02 -3.14
CA VAL A 52 -1.83 0.20 -4.00
C VAL A 52 -1.84 1.63 -4.55
N ILE A 53 -1.48 2.64 -3.75
CA ILE A 53 -1.35 4.02 -4.23
C ILE A 53 -0.25 4.12 -5.30
N ARG A 54 0.90 3.47 -5.12
CA ARG A 54 1.96 3.45 -6.15
C ARG A 54 1.46 2.87 -7.46
N ARG A 55 0.75 1.73 -7.43
CA ARG A 55 0.14 1.13 -8.63
C ARG A 55 -0.83 2.08 -9.35
N LEU A 56 -1.53 2.94 -8.60
CA LEU A 56 -2.43 3.94 -9.16
C LEU A 56 -1.66 5.14 -9.77
N LEU A 57 -0.52 5.52 -9.19
CA LEU A 57 0.26 6.70 -9.59
C LEU A 57 1.40 6.38 -10.55
N GLU A 58 1.80 5.12 -10.68
CA GLU A 58 2.84 4.68 -11.59
C GLU A 58 2.42 5.01 -13.03
N PRO A 59 3.26 5.71 -13.80
CA PRO A 59 2.94 6.06 -15.17
C PRO A 59 2.73 4.77 -15.96
N THR A 60 1.56 4.65 -16.60
CA THR A 60 1.19 3.50 -17.45
C THR A 60 2.16 3.26 -18.62
N GLY A 61 3.13 4.16 -18.83
CA GLY A 61 4.17 4.06 -19.85
C GLY A 61 5.56 3.91 -19.24
N SER A 62 5.97 2.68 -18.95
CA SER A 62 7.39 2.27 -19.09
C SER A 62 7.54 1.32 -20.29
N GLU A 63 6.94 1.71 -21.41
CA GLU A 63 7.50 1.37 -22.72
C GLU A 63 8.42 2.52 -23.09
N LEU A 64 9.72 2.47 -22.74
CA LEU A 64 10.84 3.14 -23.46
C LEU A 64 12.16 3.15 -22.65
N GLU A 65 12.66 1.98 -22.25
CA GLU A 65 14.11 1.82 -21.96
C GLU A 65 14.73 0.67 -22.77
N VAL A 66 14.32 0.51 -24.04
CA VAL A 66 14.98 -0.43 -24.98
C VAL A 66 15.96 0.29 -25.93
N ARG A 67 16.16 1.61 -25.83
CA ARG A 67 16.92 2.38 -26.84
C ARG A 67 18.26 2.99 -26.40
N VAL A 68 18.94 2.47 -25.37
CA VAL A 68 20.34 2.86 -25.08
C VAL A 68 21.33 1.71 -25.34
N ALA A 69 20.96 0.76 -26.21
CA ALA A 69 21.88 -0.25 -26.75
C ALA A 69 22.48 0.13 -28.12
N ILE A 70 22.21 1.34 -28.65
CA ILE A 70 22.73 1.77 -29.96
C ILE A 70 23.42 3.13 -29.81
N GLY A 71 24.74 3.08 -29.57
CA GLY A 71 25.57 4.27 -29.41
C GLY A 71 27.04 3.98 -29.08
N GLN A 72 27.44 2.72 -28.93
CA GLN A 72 28.85 2.32 -29.02
C GLN A 72 29.22 2.10 -30.49
N THR A 73 29.54 3.18 -31.21
CA THR A 73 30.43 3.19 -32.39
C THR A 73 30.51 4.61 -32.96
N ALA A 74 31.53 5.36 -32.53
CA ALA A 74 32.20 6.39 -33.32
C ALA A 74 33.60 6.60 -32.74
#